data_AF-H8KRI6-F1
#
_entry.id   AF-H8KRI6-F1
#
_cell.length_a   1.000
_cell.length_b   1.000
_cell.length_c   1.000
_cell.angle_alpha   90.00
_cell.angle_beta   90.00
_cell.angle_gamma   90.00
#
_symmetry.space_group_name_H-M   'P 1'
#
loop_
_entity.id
_entity.type
_entity.pdbx_description
1 polymer ?
#
loop_
_entity_poly.entity_id
_entity_poly.type
_entity_poly.pdbx_seq_one_letter_code
_entity_poly.pdbx_strand_id
1 'polypeptide(L)'
;MLIITLIIFCNCSHKNDRVKIVELLNSTYVGDNIKAYYLIGESRDTSFIRELVKDPYDSRVTNNLEFKGISVYQAKMIALRKLTGVPPPKIITYEPDSLIGEFYINLLRERKLIK
;
A
#
# COMPACT_ATOMS: atom_id res chain seq x y z
N MET A 1 -23.12 -39.74 -15.83
CA MET A 1 -22.75 -38.43 -16.42
C MET A 1 -21.97 -37.65 -15.40
N LEU A 2 -20.71 -37.35 -15.71
CA LEU A 2 -19.69 -36.87 -14.79
C LEU A 2 -19.46 -35.39 -15.10
N ILE A 3 -20.09 -34.50 -14.34
CA ILE A 3 -19.85 -33.06 -14.38
C ILE A 3 -19.73 -32.63 -12.93
N ILE A 4 -18.51 -32.37 -12.47
CA ILE A 4 -18.10 -31.44 -11.39
C ILE A 4 -16.59 -31.65 -11.24
N THR A 5 -15.80 -31.01 -12.11
CA THR A 5 -14.35 -30.85 -11.88
C THR A 5 -13.85 -29.67 -12.71
N LEU A 6 -14.24 -28.45 -12.34
CA LEU A 6 -13.70 -27.27 -13.03
C LEU A 6 -13.70 -25.97 -12.22
N ILE A 7 -13.30 -25.94 -10.94
CA ILE A 7 -12.99 -24.65 -10.30
C ILE A 7 -11.92 -24.81 -9.19
N ILE A 8 -10.64 -25.09 -9.51
CA ILE A 8 -9.52 -24.76 -8.60
C ILE A 8 -8.25 -24.47 -9.41
N PHE A 9 -8.21 -23.38 -10.16
CA PHE A 9 -6.95 -22.84 -10.69
C PHE A 9 -6.98 -21.31 -10.67
N CYS A 10 -6.83 -20.71 -9.48
CA CYS A 10 -6.62 -19.26 -9.36
C CYS A 10 -5.93 -18.83 -8.04
N ASN A 11 -4.97 -19.59 -7.51
CA ASN A 11 -4.23 -19.20 -6.30
C ASN A 11 -2.70 -19.09 -6.45
N CYS A 12 -2.13 -19.37 -7.63
CA CYS A 12 -0.68 -19.30 -7.81
C CYS A 12 -0.15 -17.90 -8.15
N SER A 13 -0.93 -17.03 -8.81
CA SER A 13 -0.47 -15.68 -9.17
C SER A 13 -0.27 -14.79 -7.94
N HIS A 14 -1.21 -14.84 -6.99
CA HIS A 14 -1.19 -14.00 -5.79
C HIS A 14 0.02 -14.27 -4.87
N LYS A 15 0.53 -15.51 -4.87
CA LYS A 15 1.71 -15.87 -4.08
C LYS A 15 2.97 -15.19 -4.61
N ASN A 16 3.11 -15.07 -5.93
CA ASN A 16 4.27 -14.43 -6.54
C ASN A 16 4.30 -12.92 -6.27
N ASP A 17 3.14 -12.26 -6.37
CA ASP A 17 3.02 -10.83 -6.10
C ASP A 17 3.35 -10.49 -4.64
N ARG A 18 2.92 -11.33 -3.70
CA ARG A 18 3.23 -11.14 -2.28
C ARG A 18 4.73 -11.25 -1.99
N VAL A 19 5.41 -12.26 -2.55
CA VAL A 19 6.87 -12.42 -2.39
C VAL A 19 7.59 -11.19 -2.92
N LYS A 20 7.22 -10.73 -4.11
CA LYS A 20 7.79 -9.52 -4.72
C LYS A 20 7.55 -8.27 -3.88
N ILE A 21 6.35 -8.08 -3.32
CA ILE A 21 6.06 -6.94 -2.42
C ILE A 21 6.99 -6.98 -1.21
N VAL A 22 7.15 -8.14 -0.58
CA VAL A 22 8.03 -8.31 0.59
C VAL A 22 9.49 -8.01 0.24
N GLU A 23 9.98 -8.49 -0.90
CA GLU A 23 11.34 -8.17 -1.38
C GLU A 23 11.53 -6.66 -1.55
N LEU A 24 10.58 -5.98 -2.21
CA LEU A 24 10.63 -4.53 -2.43
C LEU A 24 10.54 -3.70 -1.13
N LEU A 25 9.76 -4.16 -0.13
CA LEU A 25 9.66 -3.52 1.18
C LEU A 25 10.97 -3.60 1.98
N ASN A 26 11.76 -4.66 1.78
CA ASN A 26 13.04 -4.86 2.46
C ASN A 26 14.23 -4.20 1.74
N SER A 27 14.01 -3.66 0.54
CA SER A 27 15.04 -2.93 -0.19
C SER A 27 15.44 -1.65 0.53
N THR A 28 16.74 -1.33 0.47
CA THR A 28 17.29 -0.04 0.95
C THR A 28 17.02 1.09 -0.02
N TYR A 29 16.60 0.78 -1.26
CA TYR A 29 16.30 1.76 -2.28
C TYR A 29 14.87 2.30 -2.14
N VAL A 30 14.75 3.61 -1.96
CA VAL A 30 13.46 4.30 -1.73
C VAL A 30 12.45 4.05 -2.85
N GLY A 31 12.90 3.96 -4.10
CA GLY A 31 12.03 3.67 -5.24
C GLY A 31 11.36 2.30 -5.16
N ASP A 32 12.04 1.30 -4.61
CA ASP A 32 11.47 -0.04 -4.43
C ASP A 32 10.39 -0.02 -3.34
N ASN A 33 10.62 0.71 -2.24
CA ASN A 33 9.60 0.86 -1.20
C ASN A 33 8.33 1.53 -1.77
N ILE A 34 8.49 2.60 -2.56
CA ILE A 34 7.37 3.28 -3.24
C ILE A 34 6.63 2.31 -4.17
N LYS A 35 7.37 1.51 -4.95
CA LYS A 35 6.79 0.48 -5.82
C LYS A 35 6.01 -0.57 -5.03
N ALA A 36 6.52 -0.99 -3.88
CA ALA A 36 5.83 -1.92 -2.99
C ALA A 36 4.49 -1.34 -2.52
N TYR A 37 4.48 -0.10 -2.03
CA TYR A 37 3.26 0.56 -1.57
C TYR A 37 2.24 0.77 -2.70
N TYR A 38 2.72 1.09 -3.91
CA TYR A 38 1.87 1.12 -5.10
C TYR A 38 1.18 -0.23 -5.34
N LEU A 39 1.95 -1.33 -5.34
CA LEU A 39 1.43 -2.68 -5.57
C LEU A 39 0.44 -3.11 -4.47
N ILE A 40 0.70 -2.78 -3.20
CA ILE A 40 -0.22 -3.01 -2.09
C ILE A 40 -1.56 -2.28 -2.32
N GLY A 41 -1.49 -1.02 -2.78
CA GLY A 41 -2.68 -0.24 -3.11
C GLY A 41 -3.50 -0.81 -4.27
N GLU A 42 -2.82 -1.30 -5.31
CA GLU A 42 -3.46 -1.94 -6.48
C GLU A 42 -4.12 -3.27 -6.13
N SER A 43 -3.42 -4.12 -5.35
CA SER A 43 -3.96 -5.41 -4.93
C SER A 43 -5.05 -5.29 -3.87
N ARG A 44 -5.13 -4.15 -3.19
CA ARG A 44 -5.96 -3.92 -2.00
C ARG A 44 -5.74 -4.99 -0.91
N ASP A 45 -4.52 -5.51 -0.82
CA ASP A 45 -4.16 -6.54 0.16
C ASP A 45 -4.01 -5.93 1.56
N THR A 46 -5.02 -6.17 2.41
CA THR A 46 -5.06 -5.68 3.79
C THR A 46 -4.01 -6.33 4.70
N SER A 47 -3.35 -7.42 4.27
CA SER A 47 -2.31 -8.06 5.07
C SER A 47 -1.06 -7.18 5.25
N PHE A 48 -0.89 -6.15 4.41
CA PHE A 48 0.21 -5.19 4.48
C PHE A 48 -0.13 -3.85 5.16
N ILE A 49 -1.27 -3.78 5.88
CA ILE A 49 -1.69 -2.53 6.54
C ILE A 49 -0.64 -2.05 7.54
N ARG A 50 0.03 -2.96 8.24
CA ARG A 50 1.06 -2.61 9.23
C ARG A 50 2.22 -1.85 8.59
N GLU A 51 2.64 -2.28 7.40
CA GLU A 51 3.74 -1.70 6.63
C GLU A 51 3.38 -0.31 6.09
N LEU A 52 2.09 -0.05 5.84
CA LEU A 52 1.58 1.26 5.43
C LEU A 52 1.50 2.27 6.58
N VAL A 53 1.17 1.81 7.79
CA VAL A 53 1.06 2.69 8.96
C VAL A 53 2.35 2.78 9.78
N LYS A 54 3.35 1.95 9.48
CA LYS A 54 4.69 2.07 10.06
C LYS A 54 5.37 3.31 9.51
N ASP A 55 5.80 4.21 10.41
CA ASP A 55 6.40 5.49 10.06
C ASP A 55 5.60 6.21 8.95
N PRO A 56 4.34 6.60 9.25
CA PRO A 56 3.40 7.03 8.24
C PRO A 56 3.83 8.35 7.58
N TYR A 57 4.77 9.09 8.19
CA TYR A 57 5.25 10.41 7.77
C TYR A 57 6.64 10.39 7.10
N ASP A 58 7.09 9.23 6.64
CA ASP A 58 8.37 9.07 5.95
C ASP A 58 8.46 9.99 4.71
N SER A 59 9.26 11.05 4.83
CA SER A 59 9.40 12.10 3.82
C SER A 59 10.42 11.77 2.73
N ARG A 60 11.05 10.57 2.76
CA ARG A 60 12.05 10.21 1.75
C ARG A 60 11.42 10.23 0.35
N VAL A 61 12.10 10.88 -0.57
CA VAL A 61 11.68 11.05 -1.96
C VAL A 61 12.61 10.25 -2.86
N THR A 62 12.04 9.67 -3.92
CA THR A 62 12.85 9.10 -5.01
C THR A 62 13.00 10.11 -6.14
N ASN A 63 14.22 10.25 -6.65
CA ASN A 63 14.50 11.02 -7.87
C ASN A 63 14.42 10.14 -9.14
N ASN A 64 13.93 8.90 -9.01
CA ASN A 64 13.73 8.02 -10.15
C ASN A 64 12.63 8.59 -11.07
N LEU A 65 12.93 8.62 -12.38
CA LEU A 65 12.01 9.07 -13.43
C LEU A 65 10.69 8.29 -13.46
N GLU A 66 10.69 7.01 -13.05
CA GLU A 66 9.47 6.17 -12.97
C GLU A 66 8.44 6.79 -12.02
N PHE A 67 8.89 7.37 -10.91
CA PHE A 67 8.03 7.85 -9.82
C PHE A 67 8.03 9.37 -9.66
N LYS A 68 8.75 10.12 -10.52
CA LYS A 68 8.64 11.57 -10.69
C LYS A 68 8.63 12.39 -9.37
N GLY A 69 9.47 12.03 -8.39
CA GLY A 69 9.54 12.77 -7.12
C GLY A 69 8.46 12.41 -6.09
N ILE A 70 7.78 11.27 -6.23
CA ILE A 70 6.87 10.76 -5.20
C ILE A 70 7.65 10.46 -3.91
N SER A 71 7.06 10.84 -2.77
CA SER A 71 7.56 10.48 -1.44
C SER A 71 7.01 9.15 -0.95
N VAL A 72 7.70 8.52 -0.01
CA VAL A 72 7.20 7.33 0.69
C VAL A 72 5.87 7.62 1.37
N TYR A 73 5.75 8.77 2.06
CA TYR A 73 4.51 9.29 2.61
C TYR A 73 3.37 9.28 1.59
N GLN A 74 3.60 9.93 0.44
CA GLN A 74 2.58 10.06 -0.61
C GLN A 74 2.13 8.69 -1.11
N ALA A 75 3.09 7.78 -1.35
CA ALA A 75 2.80 6.42 -1.78
C ALA A 75 1.95 5.65 -0.75
N LYS A 76 2.29 5.74 0.55
CA LYS A 76 1.53 5.12 1.64
C LYS A 76 0.11 5.66 1.72
N MET A 77 -0.07 6.98 1.69
CA MET A 77 -1.40 7.60 1.78
C MET A 77 -2.27 7.28 0.55
N ILE A 78 -1.68 7.21 -0.64
CA ILE A 78 -2.39 6.78 -1.85
C ILE A 78 -2.80 5.30 -1.74
N ALA A 79 -1.93 4.43 -1.22
CA ALA A 79 -2.26 3.03 -1.00
C ALA A 79 -3.40 2.88 0.03
N LEU A 80 -3.35 3.62 1.13
CA LEU A 80 -4.42 3.67 2.14
C LEU A 80 -5.74 4.18 1.57
N ARG A 81 -5.72 5.19 0.70
CA ARG A 81 -6.90 5.65 -0.05
C ARG A 81 -7.51 4.51 -0.87
N LYS A 82 -6.69 3.78 -1.63
CA LYS A 82 -7.13 2.68 -2.50
C LYS A 82 -7.68 1.49 -1.70
N LEU A 83 -7.03 1.16 -0.59
CA LEU A 83 -7.43 0.09 0.34
C LEU A 83 -8.75 0.39 1.03
N THR A 84 -8.88 1.60 1.59
CA THR A 84 -10.05 1.97 2.38
C THR A 84 -11.25 2.37 1.52
N GLY A 85 -10.99 2.81 0.28
CA GLY A 85 -11.99 3.37 -0.62
C GLY A 85 -12.48 4.75 -0.19
N VAL A 86 -11.87 5.37 0.82
CA VAL A 86 -12.31 6.64 1.40
C VAL A 86 -11.32 7.75 1.00
N PRO A 87 -11.80 8.87 0.45
CA PRO A 87 -10.94 10.00 0.14
C PRO A 87 -10.45 10.70 1.42
N PRO A 88 -9.21 11.23 1.43
CA PRO A 88 -8.68 12.01 2.54
C PRO A 88 -9.35 13.40 2.62
N PRO A 89 -9.26 14.08 3.78
CA PRO A 89 -9.84 15.43 3.98
C PRO A 89 -9.14 16.51 3.14
N LYS A 90 -7.94 16.23 2.63
CA LYS A 90 -7.12 17.11 1.80
C LYS A 90 -6.41 16.32 0.71
N ILE A 91 -5.96 17.02 -0.33
CA ILE A 91 -5.15 16.41 -1.39
C ILE A 91 -3.84 15.87 -0.80
N ILE A 92 -3.50 14.63 -1.14
CA ILE A 92 -2.22 14.02 -0.76
C ILE A 92 -1.13 14.61 -1.65
N THR A 93 -0.15 15.26 -1.03
CA THR A 93 1.05 15.80 -1.69
C THR A 93 2.28 14.98 -1.31
N TYR A 94 3.47 15.38 -1.80
CA TYR A 94 4.72 14.73 -1.40
C TYR A 94 5.12 15.08 0.05
N GLU A 95 4.61 16.18 0.59
CA GLU A 95 4.91 16.65 1.95
C GLU A 95 4.05 15.92 2.97
N PRO A 96 4.63 15.40 4.06
CA PRO A 96 3.86 14.79 5.13
C PRO A 96 2.87 15.77 5.78
N ASP A 97 1.57 15.44 5.72
CA ASP A 97 0.50 16.12 6.45
C ASP A 97 -0.06 15.19 7.54
N SER A 98 0.03 15.65 8.79
CA SER A 98 -0.47 14.91 9.96
C SER A 98 -1.97 14.69 9.92
N LEU A 99 -2.76 15.62 9.37
CA LEU A 99 -4.22 15.48 9.29
C LEU A 99 -4.61 14.32 8.39
N ILE A 100 -3.89 14.09 7.30
CA ILE A 100 -4.13 12.95 6.40
C ILE A 100 -3.66 11.65 7.06
N GLY A 101 -2.48 11.66 7.70
CA GLY A 101 -1.96 10.48 8.39
C GLY A 101 -2.87 10.02 9.52
N GLU A 102 -3.27 10.94 10.40
CA GLU A 102 -4.20 10.69 11.50
C GLU A 102 -5.57 10.27 10.99
N PHE A 103 -6.07 10.88 9.92
CA PHE A 103 -7.33 10.49 9.29
C PHE A 103 -7.35 9.00 8.95
N TYR A 104 -6.33 8.50 8.23
CA TYR A 104 -6.29 7.09 7.87
C TYR A 104 -6.02 6.19 9.07
N ILE A 105 -5.16 6.58 10.02
CA ILE A 105 -4.91 5.80 11.24
C ILE A 105 -6.20 5.62 12.03
N ASN A 106 -6.97 6.70 12.23
CA ASN A 106 -8.24 6.64 12.95
C ASN A 106 -9.27 5.81 12.19
N LEU A 107 -9.39 5.98 10.88
CA LEU A 107 -10.27 5.17 10.03
C LEU A 107 -9.94 3.67 10.13
N LEU A 108 -8.65 3.31 10.13
CA LEU A 108 -8.22 1.92 10.27
C LEU A 108 -8.51 1.36 11.67
N ARG A 109 -8.39 2.17 12.73
CA ARG A 109 -8.75 1.78 14.11
C ARG A 109 -10.26 1.56 14.25
N GLU A 110 -11.08 2.48 13.72
CA GLU A 110 -12.54 2.36 13.70
C GLU A 110 -13.00 1.08 13.01
N ARG A 111 -12.32 0.71 11.91
CA ARG A 111 -12.55 -0.52 11.16
C ARG A 111 -11.90 -1.76 11.78
N LYS A 112 -11.22 -1.63 12.92
CA LYS A 112 -10.50 -2.71 13.63
C LYS A 112 -9.43 -3.41 12.78
N LEU A 113 -8.84 -2.69 11.83
CA LEU A 113 -7.75 -3.19 10.97
C LEU A 113 -6.37 -3.03 11.62
N ILE A 114 -6.26 -2.11 12.57
CA ILE A 114 -5.09 -1.92 13.45
C ILE A 114 -5.55 -1.75 14.90
N LYS A 115 -4.64 -2.00 15.84
CA LYS A 115 -4.87 -1.83 17.28
C LYS A 115 -4.44 -0.44 17.74
#